data_AF-A0A357FUM7-F1
#
_entry.id   AF-A0A357FUM7-F1
#
_cell.length_a   1.000
_cell.length_b   1.000
_cell.length_c   1.000
_cell.angle_alpha   90.00
_cell.angle_beta   90.00
_cell.angle_gamma   90.00
#
_symmetry.space_group_name_H-M   'P 1'
#
loop_
_entity.id
_entity.type
_entity.pdbx_description
1 polymer ?
#
loop_
_entity_poly.entity_id
_entity_poly.type
_entity_poly.pdbx_seq_one_letter_code
_entity_poly.pdbx_strand_id
1 'polypeptide(L)'
;IHHNHVDTDKDPYSIKKGFWYAHVLWLFDYERNYDASLVPDLLKNPRVVIQDQYYGLFVTIVNLAVFGVGCLLVGPLASFYFGVLLRIAMIHHSTWFINSLCHTIGSKTYARELSAVDNALLALLTFGEGYHNYHHAFAADYRNGIRWYHFDPSKWTIWLASKLGIAGKLRVINDIALQKALVLKDKQLILEHLETEVDAVAAELKAKLEDISTVFEEKAAVIMLKARELKQASDDQNKSLQKEVKALRASLKDTWNEWIALTKQVTKQYDLAH
;
A
#
# COMPACT_ATOMS: atom_id res chain seq x y z
N ILE A 1 3.00 -14.51 2.94
CA ILE A 1 1.83 -15.29 3.40
C ILE A 1 0.63 -14.37 3.60
N HIS A 2 0.71 -13.39 4.52
CA HIS A 2 -0.35 -12.41 4.79
C HIS A 2 -0.94 -11.78 3.51
N HIS A 3 -0.15 -11.11 2.66
CA HIS A 3 -0.67 -10.53 1.41
C HIS A 3 -1.36 -11.51 0.46
N ASN A 4 -0.87 -12.76 0.37
CA ASN A 4 -1.41 -13.75 -0.56
C ASN A 4 -2.74 -14.35 -0.06
N HIS A 5 -3.00 -14.24 1.25
CA HIS A 5 -4.11 -14.91 1.93
C HIS A 5 -4.89 -13.95 2.82
N VAL A 6 -4.76 -12.64 2.59
CA VAL A 6 -5.37 -11.59 3.40
C VAL A 6 -6.85 -11.86 3.61
N ASP A 7 -7.34 -11.66 4.82
CA ASP A 7 -8.74 -11.91 5.21
C ASP A 7 -9.23 -13.36 5.09
N THR A 8 -8.33 -14.33 4.91
CA THR A 8 -8.68 -15.77 4.91
C THR A 8 -8.19 -16.47 6.18
N ASP A 9 -8.56 -17.73 6.36
CA ASP A 9 -8.08 -18.56 7.49
C ASP A 9 -6.57 -18.84 7.44
N LYS A 10 -5.95 -18.70 6.26
CA LYS A 10 -4.50 -18.86 6.05
C LYS A 10 -3.71 -17.58 6.37
N ASP A 11 -4.39 -16.48 6.68
CA ASP A 11 -3.73 -15.27 7.17
C ASP A 11 -3.34 -15.46 8.66
N PRO A 12 -2.03 -15.39 9.00
CA PRO A 12 -1.56 -15.63 10.36
C PRO A 12 -2.19 -14.71 11.41
N TYR A 13 -2.58 -13.49 11.03
CA TYR A 13 -3.17 -12.50 11.93
C TYR A 13 -4.44 -11.89 11.34
N SER A 14 -5.27 -12.75 10.74
CA SER A 14 -6.54 -12.39 10.10
C SER A 14 -7.44 -11.54 11.00
N ILE A 15 -7.85 -10.36 10.52
CA ILE A 15 -8.81 -9.50 11.23
C ILE A 15 -10.19 -10.16 11.37
N LYS A 16 -10.51 -11.15 10.52
CA LYS A 16 -11.77 -11.92 10.58
C LYS A 16 -11.92 -12.72 11.86
N LYS A 17 -10.80 -13.07 12.53
CA LYS A 17 -10.80 -13.73 13.85
C LYS A 17 -11.00 -12.74 15.01
N GLY A 18 -11.15 -11.44 14.72
CA GLY A 18 -11.44 -10.38 15.67
C GLY A 18 -10.26 -9.45 15.93
N PHE A 19 -10.56 -8.25 16.42
CA PHE A 19 -9.58 -7.18 16.64
C PHE A 19 -8.41 -7.62 17.52
N TRP A 20 -8.70 -8.21 18.68
CA TRP A 20 -7.66 -8.64 19.63
C TRP A 20 -6.81 -9.78 19.10
N TYR A 21 -7.40 -10.63 18.24
CA TYR A 21 -6.66 -11.69 17.57
C TYR A 21 -5.60 -11.12 16.65
N ALA A 22 -6.00 -10.26 15.70
CA ALA A 22 -5.09 -9.59 14.78
C ALA A 22 -4.07 -8.68 15.50
N HIS A 23 -4.45 -8.09 16.64
CA HIS A 23 -3.56 -7.24 17.42
C HIS A 23 -2.47 -8.06 18.14
N VAL A 24 -2.83 -9.04 18.96
CA VAL A 24 -1.85 -9.68 19.84
C VAL A 24 -2.05 -11.19 20.01
N LEU A 25 -3.29 -11.70 19.97
CA LEU A 25 -3.51 -13.10 20.33
C LEU A 25 -2.95 -14.09 19.30
N TRP A 26 -2.75 -13.66 18.04
CA TRP A 26 -2.10 -14.48 17.02
C TRP A 26 -0.69 -14.96 17.42
N LEU A 27 -0.02 -14.24 18.33
CA LEU A 27 1.31 -14.63 18.83
C LEU A 27 1.29 -15.94 19.61
N PHE A 28 0.15 -16.30 20.22
CA PHE A 28 0.01 -17.56 20.97
C PHE A 28 -0.23 -18.77 20.05
N ASP A 29 -0.68 -18.53 18.82
CA ASP A 29 -0.85 -19.54 17.78
C ASP A 29 0.36 -19.58 16.82
N TYR A 30 1.30 -18.64 16.97
CA TYR A 30 2.39 -18.48 16.03
C TYR A 30 3.39 -19.62 16.13
N GLU A 31 3.62 -20.28 15.00
CA GLU A 31 4.70 -21.24 14.82
C GLU A 31 5.73 -20.65 13.85
N ARG A 32 7.02 -20.80 14.18
CA ARG A 32 8.14 -20.42 13.27
C ARG A 32 8.30 -21.47 12.18
N ASN A 33 7.27 -21.63 11.36
CA ASN A 33 7.25 -22.52 10.21
C ASN A 33 7.01 -21.68 8.95
N TYR A 34 7.85 -21.88 7.94
CA TYR A 34 7.69 -21.23 6.64
C TYR A 34 8.14 -22.17 5.53
N ASP A 35 7.48 -22.05 4.37
CA ASP A 35 7.90 -22.76 3.17
C ASP A 35 9.09 -22.04 2.53
N ALA A 36 10.27 -22.67 2.62
CA ALA A 36 11.52 -22.16 2.05
C ALA A 36 11.44 -21.91 0.54
N SER A 37 10.54 -22.60 -0.17
CA SER A 37 10.34 -22.40 -1.62
C SER A 37 9.72 -21.04 -1.95
N LEU A 38 9.07 -20.37 -0.99
CA LEU A 38 8.45 -19.05 -1.15
C LEU A 38 9.41 -17.88 -0.93
N VAL A 39 10.59 -18.13 -0.34
CA VAL A 39 11.57 -17.08 0.02
C VAL A 39 13.01 -17.37 -0.46
N PRO A 40 13.21 -17.93 -1.67
CA PRO A 40 14.55 -18.33 -2.12
C PRO A 40 15.51 -17.15 -2.28
N ASP A 41 15.00 -15.94 -2.48
CA ASP A 41 15.78 -14.71 -2.54
C ASP A 41 16.33 -14.30 -1.16
N LEU A 42 15.54 -14.44 -0.10
CA LEU A 42 15.98 -14.19 1.27
C LEU A 42 17.05 -15.19 1.71
N LEU A 43 16.85 -16.48 1.41
CA LEU A 43 17.81 -17.55 1.75
C LEU A 43 19.14 -17.43 0.99
N LYS A 44 19.13 -16.81 -0.20
CA LYS A 44 20.35 -16.52 -0.96
C LYS A 44 21.11 -15.31 -0.44
N ASN A 45 20.50 -14.47 0.40
CA ASN A 45 21.15 -13.27 0.93
C ASN A 45 21.87 -13.60 2.26
N PRO A 46 23.22 -13.67 2.28
CA PRO A 46 23.96 -14.09 3.47
C PRO A 46 23.74 -13.15 4.65
N ARG A 47 23.45 -11.85 4.41
CA ARG A 47 23.17 -10.89 5.49
C ARG A 47 21.87 -11.21 6.22
N VAL A 48 20.84 -11.59 5.48
CA VAL A 48 19.54 -11.99 6.04
C VAL A 48 19.69 -13.30 6.80
N VAL A 49 20.40 -14.28 6.23
CA VAL A 49 20.64 -15.57 6.89
C VAL A 49 21.44 -15.41 8.18
N ILE A 50 22.50 -14.59 8.18
CA ILE A 50 23.26 -14.28 9.41
C ILE A 50 22.36 -13.60 10.45
N GLN A 51 21.52 -12.65 10.03
CA GLN A 51 20.58 -11.98 10.94
C GLN A 51 19.57 -12.97 11.55
N ASP A 52 19.04 -13.92 10.77
CA ASP A 52 18.11 -14.94 11.23
C ASP A 52 18.76 -15.95 12.20
N GLN A 53 20.01 -16.38 11.90
CA GLN A 53 20.78 -17.30 12.73
C GLN A 53 21.20 -16.70 14.07
N TYR A 54 21.60 -15.43 14.08
CA TYR A 54 22.09 -14.73 15.28
C TYR A 54 21.07 -13.72 15.84
N TYR A 55 19.79 -13.89 15.51
CA TYR A 55 18.72 -12.96 15.86
C TYR A 55 18.71 -12.61 17.37
N GLY A 56 18.75 -13.63 18.24
CA GLY A 56 18.75 -13.43 19.69
C GLY A 56 19.95 -12.59 20.17
N LEU A 57 21.14 -12.84 19.61
CA LEU A 57 22.35 -12.08 19.93
C LEU A 57 22.20 -10.60 19.54
N PHE A 58 21.76 -10.33 18.30
CA PHE A 58 21.58 -8.94 17.84
C PHE A 58 20.52 -8.20 18.65
N VAL A 59 19.39 -8.82 18.94
CA VAL A 59 18.34 -8.22 19.77
C VAL A 59 18.87 -7.90 21.17
N THR A 60 19.59 -8.82 21.82
CA THR A 60 20.17 -8.57 23.14
C THR A 60 21.18 -7.43 23.12
N ILE A 61 22.11 -7.42 22.16
CA ILE A 61 23.13 -6.37 22.04
C ILE A 61 22.49 -4.99 21.85
N VAL A 62 21.53 -4.86 20.92
CA VAL A 62 20.87 -3.58 20.65
C VAL A 62 20.10 -3.09 21.88
N ASN A 63 19.38 -3.99 22.57
CA ASN A 63 18.65 -3.63 23.78
C ASN A 63 19.57 -3.19 24.92
N LEU A 64 20.66 -3.91 25.17
CA LEU A 64 21.67 -3.55 26.17
C LEU A 64 22.38 -2.24 25.82
N ALA A 65 22.68 -1.99 24.54
CA ALA A 65 23.29 -0.75 24.09
C ALA A 65 22.38 0.46 24.36
N VAL A 66 21.10 0.38 23.98
CA VAL A 66 20.15 1.48 24.25
C VAL A 66 19.94 1.68 25.75
N PHE A 67 19.83 0.60 26.52
CA PHE A 67 19.77 0.69 27.98
C PHE A 67 21.04 1.35 28.55
N GLY A 68 22.23 0.95 28.10
CA GLY A 68 23.50 1.52 28.55
C GLY A 68 23.63 3.01 28.24
N VAL A 69 23.26 3.42 27.02
CA VAL A 69 23.20 4.85 26.64
C VAL A 69 22.21 5.60 27.53
N GLY A 70 21.02 5.05 27.76
CA GLY A 70 20.05 5.67 28.66
C GLY A 70 20.55 5.79 30.11
N CYS A 71 21.31 4.80 30.61
CA CYS A 71 21.91 4.87 31.95
C CYS A 71 22.86 6.06 32.08
N LEU A 72 23.64 6.35 31.03
CA LEU A 72 24.57 7.48 31.00
C LEU A 72 23.85 8.83 30.92
N LEU A 73 22.71 8.90 30.23
CA LEU A 73 22.00 10.17 29.97
C LEU A 73 20.97 10.54 31.03
N VAL A 74 20.21 9.57 31.54
CA VAL A 74 19.05 9.80 32.41
C VAL A 74 19.03 8.92 33.68
N GLY A 75 20.05 8.09 33.86
CA GLY A 75 20.19 7.18 34.99
C GLY A 75 19.51 5.81 34.80
N PRO A 76 19.89 4.80 35.59
CA PRO A 76 19.51 3.40 35.33
C PRO A 76 18.01 3.11 35.40
N LEU A 77 17.30 3.69 36.38
CA LEU A 77 15.87 3.44 36.56
C LEU A 77 15.03 4.03 35.41
N ALA A 78 15.33 5.27 35.01
CA ALA A 78 14.68 5.90 33.88
C ALA A 78 15.01 5.18 32.57
N SER A 79 16.26 4.76 32.39
CA SER A 79 16.68 3.97 31.23
C SER A 79 15.95 2.64 31.13
N PHE A 80 15.79 1.93 32.26
CA PHE A 80 15.05 0.67 32.28
C PHE A 80 13.58 0.88 31.90
N TYR A 81 12.92 1.87 32.50
CA TYR A 81 11.51 2.14 32.22
C TYR A 81 11.28 2.65 30.80
N PHE A 82 11.91 3.75 30.41
CA PHE A 82 11.67 4.39 29.11
C PHE A 82 12.42 3.69 27.97
N GLY A 83 13.69 3.37 28.18
CA GLY A 83 14.57 2.80 27.17
C GLY A 83 14.30 1.32 26.88
N VAL A 84 13.77 0.56 27.84
CA VAL A 84 13.44 -0.86 27.66
C VAL A 84 11.93 -1.08 27.64
N LEU A 85 11.25 -0.93 28.78
CA LEU A 85 9.85 -1.37 28.92
C LEU A 85 8.90 -0.60 28.00
N LEU A 86 8.84 0.73 28.14
CA LEU A 86 7.89 1.55 27.39
C LEU A 86 8.22 1.52 25.89
N ARG A 87 9.50 1.67 25.51
CA ARG A 87 9.92 1.64 24.11
C ARG A 87 9.53 0.32 23.44
N ILE A 88 9.81 -0.82 24.07
CA ILE A 88 9.45 -2.13 23.52
C ILE A 88 7.94 -2.26 23.39
N ALA A 89 7.17 -1.89 24.44
CA ALA A 89 5.72 -1.96 24.40
C ALA A 89 5.14 -1.09 23.26
N MET A 90 5.57 0.17 23.14
CA MET A 90 5.10 1.07 22.10
C MET A 90 5.44 0.58 20.70
N ILE A 91 6.66 0.10 20.46
CA ILE A 91 7.06 -0.46 19.14
C ILE A 91 6.17 -1.64 18.76
N HIS A 92 5.91 -2.56 19.70
CA HIS A 92 5.06 -3.72 19.44
C HIS A 92 3.62 -3.30 19.17
N HIS A 93 3.00 -2.49 20.02
CA HIS A 93 1.62 -2.04 19.80
C HIS A 93 1.47 -1.22 18.52
N SER A 94 2.41 -0.34 18.19
CA SER A 94 2.45 0.35 16.90
C SER A 94 2.48 -0.62 15.72
N THR A 95 3.31 -1.67 15.80
CA THR A 95 3.39 -2.69 14.74
C THR A 95 2.09 -3.49 14.64
N TRP A 96 1.54 -3.90 15.77
CA TRP A 96 0.29 -4.66 15.85
C TRP A 96 -0.95 -3.87 15.42
N PHE A 97 -0.91 -2.54 15.54
CA PHE A 97 -1.97 -1.68 15.00
C PHE A 97 -2.03 -1.70 13.47
N ILE A 98 -0.96 -2.11 12.79
CA ILE A 98 -1.00 -2.34 11.34
C ILE A 98 -1.98 -3.49 11.06
N ASN A 99 -1.83 -4.61 11.76
CA ASN A 99 -2.70 -5.78 11.58
C ASN A 99 -4.14 -5.54 12.06
N SER A 100 -4.33 -4.71 13.10
CA SER A 100 -5.65 -4.50 13.71
C SER A 100 -6.33 -3.21 13.26
N LEU A 101 -5.82 -2.04 13.63
CA LEU A 101 -6.45 -0.75 13.32
C LEU A 101 -6.43 -0.44 11.82
N CYS A 102 -5.34 -0.77 11.11
CA CYS A 102 -5.25 -0.56 9.67
C CYS A 102 -6.05 -1.58 8.84
N HIS A 103 -6.86 -2.42 9.49
CA HIS A 103 -7.87 -3.29 8.87
C HIS A 103 -9.29 -3.01 9.38
N THR A 104 -9.49 -1.93 10.16
CA THR A 104 -10.79 -1.63 10.78
C THR A 104 -11.23 -0.18 10.63
N ILE A 105 -10.36 0.81 10.84
CA ILE A 105 -10.74 2.24 10.89
C ILE A 105 -9.97 3.07 9.86
N GLY A 106 -10.60 3.38 8.74
CA GLY A 106 -10.02 4.22 7.69
C GLY A 106 -10.79 4.12 6.37
N SER A 107 -10.18 4.61 5.30
CA SER A 107 -10.76 4.64 3.94
C SER A 107 -10.23 3.51 3.06
N LYS A 108 -11.10 2.91 2.23
CA LYS A 108 -10.74 1.89 1.23
C LYS A 108 -10.63 2.49 -0.18
N THR A 109 -9.62 3.34 -0.39
CA THR A 109 -9.49 4.13 -1.62
C THR A 109 -9.00 3.32 -2.84
N TYR A 110 -8.24 2.23 -2.63
CA TYR A 110 -7.51 1.49 -3.66
C TYR A 110 -7.94 0.03 -3.84
N ALA A 111 -8.45 -0.60 -2.79
CA ALA A 111 -8.98 -1.96 -2.81
C ALA A 111 -10.15 -2.07 -1.82
N ARG A 112 -11.38 -2.17 -2.32
CA ARG A 112 -12.58 -2.22 -1.47
C ARG A 112 -12.92 -3.64 -1.00
N GLU A 113 -12.49 -4.62 -1.79
CA GLU A 113 -12.62 -6.05 -1.56
C GLU A 113 -11.82 -6.55 -0.35
N LEU A 114 -10.80 -5.80 0.09
CA LEU A 114 -9.94 -6.12 1.23
C LEU A 114 -10.37 -5.34 2.48
N SER A 115 -10.07 -5.86 3.66
CA SER A 115 -10.32 -5.18 4.94
C SER A 115 -9.33 -4.05 5.23
N ALA A 116 -8.15 -4.06 4.60
CA ALA A 116 -7.13 -3.03 4.80
C ALA A 116 -7.66 -1.62 4.49
N VAL A 117 -7.28 -0.64 5.30
CA VAL A 117 -7.74 0.76 5.20
C VAL A 117 -6.57 1.72 5.28
N ASP A 118 -6.75 2.90 4.68
CA ASP A 118 -5.85 4.03 4.83
C ASP A 118 -6.30 4.95 5.97
N ASN A 119 -5.37 5.34 6.83
CA ASN A 119 -5.62 6.29 7.91
C ASN A 119 -4.35 7.09 8.24
N ALA A 120 -4.41 8.41 7.99
CA ALA A 120 -3.28 9.30 8.19
C ALA A 120 -2.85 9.45 9.66
N LEU A 121 -3.79 9.33 10.62
CA LEU A 121 -3.45 9.35 12.04
C LEU A 121 -2.75 8.05 12.45
N LEU A 122 -3.21 6.91 11.96
CA LEU A 122 -2.52 5.64 12.17
C LEU A 122 -1.13 5.66 11.53
N ALA A 123 -0.96 6.30 10.37
CA ALA A 123 0.36 6.43 9.73
C ALA A 123 1.37 7.16 10.63
N LEU A 124 0.95 8.08 11.50
CA LEU A 124 1.84 8.68 12.50
C LEU A 124 2.28 7.66 13.56
N LEU A 125 1.32 6.85 14.05
CA LEU A 125 1.57 5.83 15.08
C LEU A 125 2.39 4.64 14.56
N THR A 126 2.20 4.28 13.30
CA THR A 126 2.82 3.12 12.63
C THR A 126 3.99 3.51 11.72
N PHE A 127 4.43 4.78 11.78
CA PHE A 127 5.59 5.28 11.04
C PHE A 127 5.48 5.13 9.52
N GLY A 128 4.28 5.36 8.98
CA GLY A 128 3.95 5.36 7.55
C GLY A 128 3.08 4.19 7.09
N GLU A 129 3.04 3.10 7.85
CA GLU A 129 2.33 1.85 7.50
C GLU A 129 0.80 1.99 7.56
N GLY A 130 0.27 3.14 8.04
CA GLY A 130 -1.17 3.42 8.11
C GLY A 130 -1.83 3.67 6.77
N TYR A 131 -1.07 3.83 5.68
CA TYR A 131 -1.60 3.81 4.30
C TYR A 131 -1.69 2.36 3.80
N HIS A 132 -2.40 1.54 4.56
CA HIS A 132 -2.36 0.09 4.42
C HIS A 132 -3.23 -0.42 3.27
N ASN A 133 -4.30 0.28 2.92
CA ASN A 133 -5.12 -0.07 1.76
C ASN A 133 -4.33 0.09 0.46
N TYR A 134 -3.55 1.17 0.33
CA TYR A 134 -2.63 1.33 -0.80
C TYR A 134 -1.58 0.21 -0.82
N HIS A 135 -0.95 -0.04 0.32
CA HIS A 135 0.08 -1.07 0.45
C HIS A 135 -0.43 -2.46 0.03
N HIS A 136 -1.64 -2.85 0.43
CA HIS A 136 -2.25 -4.10 -0.01
C HIS A 136 -2.61 -4.12 -1.50
N ALA A 137 -3.12 -3.01 -2.03
CA ALA A 137 -3.47 -2.90 -3.44
C ALA A 137 -2.24 -2.92 -4.36
N PHE A 138 -1.11 -2.39 -3.90
CA PHE A 138 0.09 -2.16 -4.70
C PHE A 138 1.39 -2.48 -3.95
N ALA A 139 1.48 -3.67 -3.35
CA ALA A 139 2.59 -4.10 -2.49
C ALA A 139 4.00 -4.07 -3.13
N ALA A 140 4.09 -3.87 -4.45
CA ALA A 140 5.34 -3.73 -5.16
C ALA A 140 5.89 -2.29 -5.18
N ASP A 141 5.10 -1.26 -4.85
CA ASP A 141 5.60 0.11 -4.68
C ASP A 141 6.46 0.19 -3.42
N TYR A 142 7.57 0.93 -3.45
CA TYR A 142 8.42 1.09 -2.28
C TYR A 142 7.79 2.00 -1.20
N ARG A 143 6.70 2.71 -1.53
CA ARG A 143 6.02 3.67 -0.66
C ARG A 143 4.72 3.08 -0.13
N ASN A 144 4.40 3.38 1.11
CA ASN A 144 3.04 3.19 1.62
C ASN A 144 2.21 4.45 1.36
N GLY A 145 2.77 5.61 1.70
CA GLY A 145 2.15 6.90 1.46
C GLY A 145 2.55 7.50 0.11
N ILE A 146 1.76 7.32 -0.95
CA ILE A 146 2.15 7.79 -2.29
C ILE A 146 2.18 9.30 -2.51
N ARG A 147 1.39 10.06 -1.75
CA ARG A 147 1.36 11.52 -1.90
C ARG A 147 2.56 12.14 -1.19
N TRP A 148 2.99 13.31 -1.67
CA TRP A 148 4.15 14.00 -1.09
C TRP A 148 3.91 14.38 0.38
N TYR A 149 2.66 14.71 0.74
CA TYR A 149 2.24 15.07 2.10
C TYR A 149 1.82 13.86 2.97
N HIS A 150 1.78 12.65 2.41
CA HIS A 150 1.54 11.46 3.22
C HIS A 150 2.76 11.22 4.13
N PHE A 151 2.53 11.19 5.45
CA PHE A 151 3.57 10.93 6.42
C PHE A 151 4.05 9.49 6.27
N ASP A 152 5.25 9.34 5.72
CA ASP A 152 5.88 8.05 5.47
C ASP A 152 7.40 8.27 5.54
N PRO A 153 7.97 8.21 6.75
CA PRO A 153 9.41 8.40 6.96
C PRO A 153 10.24 7.33 6.25
N SER A 154 9.74 6.10 6.11
CA SER A 154 10.39 5.02 5.38
C SER A 154 10.57 5.38 3.91
N LYS A 155 9.53 5.92 3.26
CA LYS A 155 9.61 6.47 1.89
C LYS A 155 10.72 7.52 1.78
N TRP A 156 10.76 8.49 2.68
CA TRP A 156 11.76 9.56 2.60
C TRP A 156 13.18 9.04 2.83
N THR A 157 13.34 8.10 3.75
CA THR A 157 14.62 7.44 4.06
C THR A 157 15.15 6.66 2.85
N ILE A 158 14.30 5.83 2.24
CA ILE A 158 14.64 5.04 1.04
C ILE A 158 14.92 5.96 -0.16
N TRP A 159 14.12 7.00 -0.33
CA TRP A 159 14.33 7.98 -1.39
C TRP A 159 15.68 8.70 -1.23
N LEU A 160 16.02 9.17 -0.02
CA LEU A 160 17.31 9.79 0.26
C LEU A 160 18.46 8.81 0.02
N ALA A 161 18.34 7.57 0.50
CA ALA A 161 19.32 6.52 0.24
C ALA A 161 19.52 6.29 -1.27
N SER A 162 18.47 6.42 -2.08
CA SER A 162 18.60 6.32 -3.54
C SER A 162 19.33 7.49 -4.18
N LYS A 163 19.18 8.71 -3.62
CA LYS A 163 19.93 9.89 -4.07
C LYS A 163 21.40 9.82 -3.70
N LEU A 164 21.72 9.14 -2.60
CA LEU A 164 23.08 8.87 -2.16
C LEU A 164 23.71 7.63 -2.83
N GLY A 165 22.98 6.92 -3.70
CA GLY A 165 23.46 5.71 -4.38
C GLY A 165 23.53 4.45 -3.51
N ILE A 166 22.99 4.50 -2.29
CA ILE A 166 22.92 3.36 -1.34
C ILE A 166 21.79 2.39 -1.75
N ALA A 167 20.69 2.93 -2.27
CA ALA A 167 19.57 2.18 -2.79
C ALA A 167 19.38 2.43 -4.30
N GLY A 168 18.83 1.46 -5.02
CA GLY A 168 18.56 1.60 -6.45
C GLY A 168 17.37 0.76 -6.88
N LYS A 169 16.96 0.90 -8.14
CA LYS A 169 15.83 0.15 -8.73
C LYS A 169 14.52 0.26 -7.92
N LEU A 170 14.27 1.44 -7.34
CA LEU A 170 13.02 1.70 -6.63
C LEU A 170 11.83 1.49 -7.57
N ARG A 171 10.86 0.70 -7.12
CA ARG A 171 9.64 0.40 -7.86
C ARG A 171 8.57 1.41 -7.48
N VAL A 172 7.99 2.06 -8.50
CA VAL A 172 6.98 3.10 -8.34
C VAL A 172 5.83 2.79 -9.30
N ILE A 173 4.61 2.73 -8.78
CA ILE A 173 3.43 2.64 -9.61
C ILE A 173 3.18 4.00 -10.25
N ASN A 174 3.11 4.01 -11.59
CA ASN A 174 2.78 5.20 -12.36
C ASN A 174 1.31 5.59 -12.12
N ASP A 175 1.04 6.88 -11.99
CA ASP A 175 -0.31 7.45 -11.82
C ASP A 175 -1.34 6.93 -12.84
N ILE A 176 -0.94 6.74 -14.10
CA ILE A 176 -1.83 6.21 -15.15
C ILE A 176 -2.18 4.73 -14.87
N ALA A 177 -1.20 3.93 -14.46
CA ALA A 177 -1.43 2.53 -14.11
C ALA A 177 -2.29 2.42 -12.84
N LEU A 178 -2.07 3.31 -11.87
CA LEU A 178 -2.89 3.45 -10.67
C LEU A 178 -4.34 3.78 -11.03
N GLN A 179 -4.57 4.85 -11.79
CA GLN A 179 -5.92 5.26 -12.21
C GLN A 179 -6.61 4.16 -13.03
N LYS A 180 -5.89 3.50 -13.94
CA LYS A 180 -6.43 2.37 -14.71
C LYS A 180 -6.90 1.24 -13.79
N ALA A 181 -6.09 0.86 -12.80
CA ALA A 181 -6.46 -0.17 -11.84
C ALA A 181 -7.70 0.22 -11.02
N LEU A 182 -7.83 1.49 -10.62
CA LEU A 182 -9.00 2.01 -9.93
C LEU A 182 -10.26 1.93 -10.81
N VAL A 183 -10.20 2.42 -12.05
CA VAL A 183 -11.33 2.34 -13.00
C VAL A 183 -11.80 0.90 -13.16
N LEU A 184 -10.89 -0.04 -13.38
CA LEU A 184 -11.22 -1.45 -13.57
C LEU A 184 -11.89 -2.08 -12.35
N LYS A 185 -11.34 -1.85 -11.15
CA LYS A 185 -11.90 -2.40 -9.91
C LYS A 185 -13.25 -1.77 -9.57
N ASP A 186 -13.34 -0.44 -9.64
CA ASP A 186 -14.58 0.29 -9.37
C ASP A 186 -15.67 -0.12 -10.36
N LYS A 187 -15.33 -0.27 -11.65
CA LYS A 187 -16.26 -0.77 -12.67
C LYS A 187 -16.82 -2.12 -12.27
N GLN A 188 -15.95 -3.10 -11.99
CA GLN A 188 -16.38 -4.45 -11.66
C GLN A 188 -17.34 -4.44 -10.45
N LEU A 189 -16.94 -3.78 -9.37
CA LEU A 189 -17.75 -3.68 -8.15
C LEU A 189 -19.10 -3.02 -8.41
N ILE A 190 -19.13 -1.91 -9.15
CA ILE A 190 -20.37 -1.19 -9.44
C ILE A 190 -21.29 -2.02 -10.34
N LEU A 191 -20.75 -2.69 -11.36
CA LEU A 191 -21.55 -3.53 -12.25
C LEU A 191 -22.16 -4.72 -11.50
N GLU A 192 -21.39 -5.40 -10.64
CA GLU A 192 -21.88 -6.48 -9.77
C GLU A 192 -23.04 -6.02 -8.88
N HIS A 193 -22.99 -4.80 -8.33
CA HIS A 193 -24.10 -4.25 -7.55
C HIS A 193 -25.31 -3.88 -8.42
N LEU A 194 -25.07 -3.32 -9.61
CA LEU A 194 -26.15 -2.95 -10.50
C LEU A 194 -26.80 -4.17 -11.17
N GLU A 195 -26.17 -5.36 -11.18
CA GLU A 195 -26.77 -6.59 -11.73
C GLU A 195 -28.10 -6.95 -11.07
N THR A 196 -28.28 -6.64 -9.80
CA THR A 196 -29.53 -6.88 -9.07
C THR A 196 -30.62 -5.85 -9.38
N GLU A 197 -30.26 -4.74 -10.01
CA GLU A 197 -31.17 -3.65 -10.37
C GLU A 197 -31.74 -3.83 -11.78
N VAL A 198 -33.06 -3.72 -11.91
CA VAL A 198 -33.81 -4.02 -13.15
C VAL A 198 -34.34 -2.75 -13.82
N ASP A 199 -34.10 -1.57 -13.24
CA ASP A 199 -34.64 -0.32 -13.76
C ASP A 199 -33.87 0.19 -14.99
N ALA A 200 -34.54 1.01 -15.81
CA ALA A 200 -33.98 1.53 -17.06
C ALA A 200 -32.76 2.44 -16.83
N VAL A 201 -32.68 3.12 -15.67
CA VAL A 201 -31.57 4.00 -15.33
C VAL A 201 -30.33 3.17 -14.99
N ALA A 202 -30.49 2.04 -14.30
CA ALA A 202 -29.40 1.10 -14.05
C ALA A 202 -28.79 0.60 -15.37
N ALA A 203 -29.62 0.24 -16.35
CA ALA A 203 -29.15 -0.19 -17.66
C ALA A 203 -28.37 0.91 -18.41
N GLU A 204 -28.86 2.15 -18.37
CA GLU A 204 -28.16 3.31 -18.96
C GLU A 204 -26.82 3.57 -18.29
N LEU A 205 -26.77 3.51 -16.95
CA LEU A 205 -25.55 3.72 -16.17
C LEU A 205 -24.53 2.61 -16.42
N LYS A 206 -24.95 1.34 -16.51
CA LYS A 206 -24.09 0.22 -16.89
C LYS A 206 -23.42 0.47 -18.25
N ALA A 207 -24.21 0.85 -19.26
CA ALA A 207 -23.67 1.14 -20.60
C ALA A 207 -22.66 2.30 -20.58
N LYS A 208 -22.93 3.38 -19.82
CA LYS A 208 -22.00 4.50 -19.67
C LYS A 208 -20.71 4.12 -18.94
N LEU A 209 -20.80 3.29 -17.90
CA LEU A 209 -19.63 2.79 -17.16
C LEU A 209 -18.74 1.95 -18.08
N GLU A 210 -19.34 1.05 -18.86
CA GLU A 210 -18.63 0.24 -19.86
C GLU A 210 -17.91 1.10 -20.90
N ASP A 211 -18.60 2.09 -21.48
CA ASP A 211 -18.05 2.98 -22.51
C ASP A 211 -16.89 3.84 -21.98
N ILE A 212 -17.10 4.59 -20.88
CA ILE A 212 -16.08 5.46 -20.30
C ILE A 212 -14.86 4.64 -19.85
N SER A 213 -15.08 3.46 -19.25
CA SER A 213 -13.99 2.59 -18.84
C SER A 213 -13.17 2.11 -20.04
N THR A 214 -13.82 1.69 -21.13
CA THR A 214 -13.15 1.25 -22.36
C THR A 214 -12.31 2.39 -22.95
N VAL A 215 -12.91 3.57 -23.09
CA VAL A 215 -12.22 4.78 -23.58
C VAL A 215 -11.04 5.15 -22.69
N PHE A 216 -11.18 5.04 -21.36
CA PHE A 216 -10.09 5.28 -20.42
C PHE A 216 -8.93 4.30 -20.64
N GLU A 217 -9.23 3.01 -20.77
CA GLU A 217 -8.23 1.97 -20.96
C GLU A 217 -7.44 2.14 -22.27
N GLU A 218 -8.13 2.45 -23.36
CA GLU A 218 -7.51 2.72 -24.65
C GLU A 218 -6.57 3.92 -24.58
N LYS A 219 -7.05 5.06 -24.02
CA LYS A 219 -6.21 6.26 -23.83
C LYS A 219 -5.00 5.96 -22.95
N ALA A 220 -5.19 5.22 -21.85
CA ALA A 220 -4.10 4.84 -20.96
C ALA A 220 -3.06 3.96 -21.68
N ALA A 221 -3.50 2.99 -22.49
CA ALA A 221 -2.62 2.13 -23.27
C ALA A 221 -1.80 2.93 -24.30
N VAL A 222 -2.44 3.84 -25.04
CA VAL A 222 -1.77 4.72 -26.01
C VAL A 222 -0.73 5.59 -25.31
N ILE A 223 -1.05 6.19 -24.15
CA ILE A 223 -0.08 7.02 -23.41
C ILE A 223 1.09 6.19 -22.92
N MET A 224 0.85 4.97 -22.42
CA MET A 224 1.92 4.08 -21.97
C MET A 224 2.86 3.68 -23.11
N LEU A 225 2.34 3.42 -24.31
CA LEU A 225 3.14 3.16 -25.50
C LEU A 225 3.95 4.40 -25.90
N LYS A 226 3.31 5.56 -26.00
CA LYS A 226 3.96 6.83 -26.34
C LYS A 226 5.03 7.24 -25.33
N ALA A 227 4.82 6.97 -24.04
CA ALA A 227 5.82 7.21 -23.01
C ALA A 227 7.04 6.28 -23.15
N ARG A 228 6.87 5.05 -23.65
CA ARG A 228 7.98 4.14 -23.98
C ARG A 228 8.74 4.61 -25.22
N GLU A 229 8.03 5.01 -26.28
CA GLU A 229 8.62 5.63 -27.48
C GLU A 229 9.45 6.84 -27.10
N LEU A 230 8.92 7.73 -26.26
CA LEU A 230 9.59 8.94 -25.79
C LEU A 230 10.92 8.63 -25.06
N LYS A 231 10.97 7.54 -24.31
CA LYS A 231 12.20 7.12 -23.60
C LYS A 231 13.30 6.64 -24.54
N GLN A 232 12.95 6.22 -25.75
CA GLN A 232 13.85 5.71 -26.78
C GLN A 232 14.10 6.73 -27.92
N ALA A 233 13.38 7.85 -27.91
CA ALA A 233 13.42 8.83 -28.99
C ALA A 233 14.74 9.62 -29.02
N SER A 234 15.16 9.99 -30.23
CA SER A 234 16.25 10.95 -30.46
C SER A 234 15.85 12.36 -30.02
N ASP A 235 16.83 13.23 -29.77
CA ASP A 235 16.59 14.60 -29.28
C ASP A 235 15.64 15.41 -30.19
N ASP A 236 15.69 15.19 -31.51
CA ASP A 236 14.85 15.89 -32.49
C ASP A 236 13.38 15.43 -32.44
N GLN A 237 13.13 14.13 -32.21
CA GLN A 237 11.77 13.59 -32.08
C GLN A 237 11.14 13.88 -30.70
N ASN A 238 11.98 14.16 -29.71
CA ASN A 238 11.61 14.29 -28.31
C ASN A 238 10.57 15.42 -28.08
N LYS A 239 10.77 16.59 -28.70
CA LYS A 239 9.85 17.75 -28.50
C LYS A 239 8.43 17.49 -29.01
N SER A 240 8.29 16.84 -30.19
CA SER A 240 6.98 16.54 -30.77
C SER A 240 6.24 15.50 -29.93
N LEU A 241 6.92 14.40 -29.59
CA LEU A 241 6.36 13.32 -28.76
C LEU A 241 5.98 13.81 -27.36
N GLN A 242 6.76 14.72 -26.76
CA GLN A 242 6.40 15.34 -25.47
C GLN A 242 5.08 16.11 -25.56
N LYS A 243 4.88 16.88 -26.64
CA LYS A 243 3.64 17.63 -26.85
C LYS A 243 2.44 16.69 -27.03
N GLU A 244 2.62 15.61 -27.79
CA GLU A 244 1.61 14.57 -28.00
C GLU A 244 1.24 13.88 -26.67
N VAL A 245 2.23 13.38 -25.91
CA VAL A 245 2.01 12.75 -24.59
C VAL A 245 1.30 13.71 -23.63
N LYS A 246 1.67 15.00 -23.64
CA LYS A 246 1.01 16.02 -22.81
C LYS A 246 -0.47 16.20 -23.20
N ALA A 247 -0.78 16.26 -24.49
CA ALA A 247 -2.16 16.38 -24.97
C ALA A 247 -2.99 15.13 -24.62
N LEU A 248 -2.42 13.93 -24.82
CA LEU A 248 -3.08 12.68 -24.45
C LEU A 248 -3.35 12.60 -22.94
N ARG A 249 -2.42 13.02 -22.09
CA ARG A 249 -2.61 13.09 -20.63
C ARG A 249 -3.71 14.07 -20.23
N ALA A 250 -3.82 15.21 -20.91
CA ALA A 250 -4.91 16.15 -20.68
C ALA A 250 -6.26 15.50 -21.02
N SER A 251 -6.36 14.85 -22.18
CA SER A 251 -7.58 14.15 -22.58
C SER A 251 -7.94 12.98 -21.64
N LEU A 252 -6.95 12.20 -21.16
CA LEU A 252 -7.20 11.15 -20.17
C LEU A 252 -7.72 11.75 -18.85
N LYS A 253 -7.22 12.92 -18.44
CA LYS A 253 -7.69 13.61 -17.24
C LYS A 253 -9.15 14.03 -17.35
N ASP A 254 -9.62 14.42 -18.54
CA ASP A 254 -11.03 14.73 -18.76
C ASP A 254 -11.89 13.47 -18.59
N THR A 255 -11.50 12.36 -19.23
CA THR A 255 -12.17 11.06 -19.06
C THR A 255 -12.14 10.57 -17.60
N TRP A 256 -11.05 10.82 -16.87
CA TRP A 256 -10.96 10.53 -15.44
C TRP A 256 -11.98 11.33 -14.60
N ASN A 257 -12.16 12.61 -14.91
CA ASN A 257 -13.13 13.44 -14.21
C ASN A 257 -14.56 13.00 -14.51
N GLU A 258 -14.85 12.62 -15.76
CA GLU A 258 -16.12 12.04 -16.16
C GLU A 258 -16.39 10.72 -15.42
N TRP A 259 -15.38 9.84 -15.32
CA TRP A 259 -15.46 8.61 -14.53
C TRP A 259 -15.83 8.89 -13.07
N ILE A 260 -15.14 9.83 -12.41
CA ILE A 260 -15.44 10.20 -11.01
C ILE A 260 -16.87 10.75 -10.88
N ALA A 261 -17.29 11.60 -11.81
CA ALA A 261 -18.64 12.18 -11.77
C ALA A 261 -19.71 11.09 -11.90
N LEU A 262 -19.50 10.14 -12.82
CA LEU A 262 -20.40 9.02 -13.05
C LEU A 262 -20.43 8.09 -11.83
N THR A 263 -19.30 7.65 -11.29
CA THR A 263 -19.28 6.76 -10.12
C THR A 263 -19.93 7.41 -8.91
N LYS A 264 -19.71 8.71 -8.69
CA LYS A 264 -20.39 9.47 -7.63
C LYS A 264 -21.91 9.53 -7.83
N GLN A 265 -22.37 9.67 -9.08
CA GLN A 265 -23.80 9.63 -9.40
C GLN A 265 -24.40 8.26 -9.08
N VAL A 266 -23.76 7.17 -9.54
CA VAL A 266 -24.22 5.81 -9.30
C VAL A 266 -24.28 5.51 -7.80
N THR A 267 -23.20 5.81 -7.08
CA THR A 267 -23.11 5.61 -5.63
C THR A 267 -24.23 6.34 -4.89
N LYS A 268 -24.53 7.59 -5.27
CA LYS A 268 -25.62 8.36 -4.65
C LYS A 268 -27.00 7.79 -4.96
N GLN A 269 -27.20 7.27 -6.17
CA GLN A 269 -28.50 6.80 -6.63
C GLN A 269 -28.86 5.42 -6.08
N TYR A 270 -27.88 4.54 -5.91
CA TYR A 270 -28.06 3.16 -5.47
C TYR A 270 -27.49 2.87 -4.07
N ASP A 271 -27.21 3.92 -3.30
CA ASP A 271 -26.69 3.86 -1.92
C ASP A 271 -25.51 2.88 -1.75
N LEU A 272 -24.58 2.91 -2.71
CA LEU A 272 -23.38 2.07 -2.64
C LEU A 272 -22.49 2.60 -1.49
N ALA A 273 -21.97 1.70 -0.65
CA ALA A 273 -21.01 2.11 0.37
C ALA A 273 -19.77 2.73 -0.31
N HIS A 274 -19.45 3.97 0.08
CA HIS A 274 -18.41 4.79 -0.56
C HIS A 274 -17.03 4.59 0.06
#